data_AF-A0A498CME4-F1
#
_entry.id   AF-A0A498CME4-F1
#
_cell.length_a   1.000
_cell.length_b   1.000
_cell.length_c   1.000
_cell.angle_alpha   90.00
_cell.angle_beta   90.00
_cell.angle_gamma   90.00
#
_symmetry.space_group_name_H-M   'P 1'
#
loop_
_entity.id
_entity.type
_entity.pdbx_description
1 polymer ?
#
loop_
_entity_poly.entity_id
_entity_poly.type
_entity_poly.pdbx_seq_one_letter_code
_entity_poly.pdbx_strand_id
1 'polypeptide(L)' 'MKGQLDIFDHDPARLAATHREAAQHALGAGDQGYFTARERYEFLTAEAERLERQAGIREAA' A
#
# COMPACT_ATOMS: atom_id res chain seq x y z
N MET A 1 14.31 0.08 20.65
CA MET A 1 14.74 -1.21 20.06
C MET A 1 13.52 -1.80 19.38
N LYS A 2 13.39 -1.67 18.05
CA LYS A 2 12.27 -2.25 17.29
C LYS A 2 12.58 -3.74 17.09
N GLY A 3 11.79 -4.59 17.74
CA GLY A 3 12.05 -6.02 17.81
C GLY A 3 11.65 -6.73 16.52
N GLN A 4 12.26 -7.89 16.26
CA GLN A 4 11.97 -8.79 15.15
C GLN A 4 10.49 -9.27 15.08
N LEU A 5 9.65 -8.91 16.07
CA LEU A 5 8.20 -9.10 16.08
C LEU A 5 7.39 -7.97 15.40
N ASP A 6 7.92 -6.74 15.30
CA ASP A 6 7.26 -5.61 14.58
C ASP A 6 7.16 -5.86 13.07
N ILE A 7 7.93 -6.81 12.55
CA ILE A 7 7.89 -7.25 11.14
C ILE A 7 6.63 -8.08 10.86
N PHE A 8 6.04 -8.65 11.91
CA PHE A 8 4.81 -9.44 11.85
C PHE A 8 3.58 -8.68 12.34
N ASP A 9 3.73 -7.41 12.72
CA ASP A 9 2.61 -6.54 13.02
C ASP A 9 1.92 -6.18 11.69
N HIS A 10 1.22 -7.17 11.15
CA HIS A 10 0.40 -7.12 9.95
C HIS A 10 -0.88 -6.35 10.26
N ASP A 11 -0.78 -5.18 10.90
CA ASP A 11 -1.92 -4.30 11.02
C ASP A 11 -2.32 -3.88 9.60
N PRO A 12 -3.43 -4.43 9.06
CA PRO A 12 -3.82 -4.16 7.69
C PRO A 12 -4.13 -2.66 7.50
N ALA A 13 -4.52 -1.94 8.55
CA ALA A 13 -4.73 -0.49 8.51
C ALA A 13 -3.41 0.27 8.26
N ARG A 14 -2.36 -0.10 9.00
CA ARG A 14 -1.04 0.52 8.88
C ARG A 14 -0.38 0.18 7.54
N LEU A 15 -0.54 -1.05 7.06
CA LEU A 15 -0.07 -1.45 5.74
C LEU A 15 -0.84 -0.70 4.65
N ALA A 16 -2.16 -0.58 4.75
CA ALA A 16 -2.96 0.20 3.81
C ALA A 16 -2.47 1.65 3.68
N ALA A 17 -2.21 2.32 4.80
CA ALA A 17 -1.65 3.68 4.82
C ALA A 17 -0.29 3.76 4.13
N THR A 18 0.60 2.80 4.39
CA THR A 18 1.92 2.72 3.74
C THR A 18 1.79 2.55 2.23
N HIS A 19 0.85 1.71 1.77
CA HIS A 19 0.58 1.52 0.34
C HIS A 19 -0.02 2.78 -0.32
N ARG A 20 -0.87 3.54 0.38
CA ARG A 20 -1.39 4.84 -0.09
C ARG A 20 -0.27 5.86 -0.30
N GLU A 21 0.63 5.99 0.66
CA GLU A 21 1.79 6.88 0.58
C GLU A 21 2.72 6.46 -0.58
N ALA A 22 2.98 5.16 -0.71
CA ALA A 22 3.78 4.62 -1.80
C ALA A 22 3.14 4.87 -3.17
N ALA A 23 1.81 4.76 -3.28
CA ALA A 23 1.09 5.07 -4.51
C ALA A 23 1.30 6.53 -4.91
N GLN A 24 1.10 7.47 -3.98
CA GLN A 24 1.34 8.90 -4.24
C GLN A 24 2.79 9.17 -4.68
N HIS A 25 3.76 8.53 -4.03
CA HIS A 25 5.16 8.65 -4.41
C HIS A 25 5.47 8.03 -5.79
N ALA A 26 4.74 6.99 -6.20
CA ALA A 26 4.97 6.32 -7.49
C ALA A 26 4.80 7.27 -8.67
N LEU A 27 3.83 8.18 -8.62
CA LEU A 27 3.61 9.19 -9.68
C LEU A 27 4.76 10.21 -9.75
N GLY A 28 5.32 10.60 -8.60
CA GLY A 28 6.46 11.53 -8.54
C GLY A 28 7.81 10.90 -8.90
N ALA A 29 7.95 9.59 -8.70
CA ALA A 29 9.16 8.85 -9.01
C ALA A 29 9.33 8.53 -10.50
N GLY A 30 8.28 8.72 -11.31
CA GLY A 30 8.27 8.39 -12.74
C GLY A 30 8.27 6.88 -13.01
N ASP A 31 8.47 6.54 -14.29
CA ASP A 31 8.49 5.16 -14.75
C ASP A 31 9.73 4.42 -14.21
N GLN A 32 9.55 3.16 -13.83
CA GLN A 32 10.61 2.34 -13.24
C GLN A 32 10.72 1.00 -13.96
N GLY A 33 11.69 0.95 -14.89
CA GLY A 33 12.03 -0.25 -15.65
C GLY A 33 10.85 -0.74 -16.48
N TYR A 34 10.18 -1.79 -16.00
CA TYR A 34 9.11 -2.48 -16.70
C TYR A 34 7.70 -1.95 -16.39
N PHE A 35 7.56 -1.08 -15.39
CA PHE A 35 6.27 -0.53 -14.98
C PHE A 35 6.27 0.98 -15.06
N THR A 36 5.20 1.52 -15.64
CA THR A 36 4.93 2.95 -15.63
C THR A 36 4.59 3.43 -14.22
N ALA A 37 4.80 4.72 -13.96
CA ALA A 37 4.40 5.39 -12.73
C ALA A 37 2.90 5.16 -12.44
N ARG A 38 2.08 5.15 -13.50
CA ARG A 38 0.64 4.93 -13.43
C ARG A 38 0.29 3.49 -13.05
N GLU A 39 0.87 2.49 -13.69
CA GLU A 39 0.64 1.07 -13.33
C GLU A 39 1.03 0.79 -11.88
N ARG A 40 2.14 1.37 -11.43
CA ARG A 40 2.57 1.28 -10.02
C ARG A 40 1.58 1.95 -9.07
N TYR A 41 1.09 3.15 -9.42
CA TYR A 41 0.07 3.85 -8.66
C TYR A 41 -1.21 3.02 -8.53
N GLU A 42 -1.71 2.48 -9.65
CA GLU A 42 -2.93 1.68 -9.70
C GLU A 42 -2.79 0.40 -8.87
N PHE A 43 -1.66 -0.31 -8.99
CA PHE A 43 -1.36 -1.50 -8.21
C PHE A 43 -1.31 -1.22 -6.70
N LEU A 44 -0.54 -0.20 -6.28
CA LEU A 44 -0.37 0.15 -4.87
C LEU A 44 -1.70 0.65 -4.26
N THR A 45 -2.51 1.35 -5.05
CA THR A 45 -3.85 1.77 -4.63
C THR A 45 -4.74 0.55 -4.42
N ALA A 46 -4.80 -0.38 -5.38
CA ALA A 46 -5.62 -1.59 -5.26
C ALA A 46 -5.23 -2.45 -4.05
N GLU A 47 -3.93 -2.57 -3.74
CA GLU A 47 -3.47 -3.30 -2.56
C GLU A 47 -3.84 -2.57 -1.26
N ALA A 48 -3.75 -1.23 -1.22
CA ALA A 48 -4.25 -0.46 -0.08
C ALA A 48 -5.74 -0.70 0.15
N GLU A 49 -6.57 -0.72 -0.90
CA GLU A 49 -8.00 -0.99 -0.78
C GLU A 49 -8.29 -2.41 -0.27
N ARG A 50 -7.50 -3.39 -0.70
CA ARG A 50 -7.60 -4.77 -0.20
C ARG A 50 -7.32 -4.83 1.30
N LEU A 51 -6.28 -4.14 1.74
CA LEU A 51 -5.89 -4.06 3.15
C LEU A 51 -6.91 -3.25 3.98
N GLU A 52 -7.47 -2.16 3.45
CA GLU A 52 -8.57 -1.42 4.07
C GLU A 52 -9.80 -2.31 4.31
N ARG A 53 -10.14 -3.18 3.36
CA ARG A 53 -11.22 -4.18 3.54
C ARG A 53 -10.88 -5.21 4.60
N GLN A 54 -9.63 -5.71 4.64
CA GLN A 54 -9.18 -6.64 5.69
C GLN A 54 -9.19 -6.01 7.08
N ALA A 55 -8.91 -4.72 7.17
CA ALA A 55 -8.95 -3.95 8.41
C ALA A 55 -10.40 -3.59 8.86
N GLY A 56 -11.42 -3.85 8.02
CA GLY A 56 -12.78 -3.38 8.26
C GLY A 56 -12.93 -1.85 8.16
N ILE A 57 -11.95 -1.16 7.57
CA ILE A 57 -11.95 0.30 7.36
C ILE A 57 -12.81 0.68 6.16
N ARG A 58 -12.96 -0.25 5.19
CA ARG A 58 -13.74 -0.05 3.98
C ARG A 58 -14.65 -1.26 3.76
N GLU A 59 -15.94 -1.01 3.53
CA GLU A 59 -16.87 -2.09 3.20
C GLU A 59 -16.57 -2.64 1.80
N ALA A 60 -16.74 -3.96 1.64
CA ALA A 60 -16.78 -4.58 0.32
C ALA A 60 -18.09 -4.16 -0.36
N ALA A 61 -18.00 -3.21 -1.28
CA ALA A 61 -19.11 -2.80 -2.15
C ALA A 61 -19.55 -3.94 -3.08
#